data_AF-A0A949R8S7-F1
#
_entry.id   AF-A0A949R8S7-F1
#
_cell.length_a   1.000
_cell.length_b   1.000
_cell.length_c   1.000
_cell.angle_alpha   90.00
_cell.angle_beta   90.00
_cell.angle_gamma   90.00
#
_symmetry.space_group_name_H-M   'P 1'
#
loop_
_entity.id
_entity.type
_entity.pdbx_description
1 polymer ?
#
loop_
_entity_poly.entity_id
_entity_poly.type
_entity_poly.pdbx_seq_one_letter_code
_entity_poly.pdbx_strand_id
1 'polypeptide(L)'
;MRSFPRTDRLINRFVMMDQGRKMMELSKQVLQKVSFDRRLFTKELIKARRWLGQHDQLVLKAWCLATFGHMYKDVILEVFKTTLRS
;
A
#
# COMPACT_ATOMS: atom_id res chain seq x y z
N MET A 1 13.52 0.50 -17.32
CA MET A 1 12.17 0.24 -16.78
C MET A 1 12.32 -0.63 -15.55
N ARG A 2 11.98 -0.12 -14.35
CA ARG A 2 12.19 -0.87 -13.10
C ARG A 2 11.13 -1.98 -12.99
N SER A 3 11.51 -3.18 -13.42
CA SER A 3 10.74 -4.39 -13.18
C SER A 3 10.61 -4.61 -11.68
N PHE A 4 9.39 -4.47 -11.16
CA PHE A 4 9.07 -4.89 -9.80
C PHE A 4 9.28 -6.40 -9.71
N PRO A 5 10.20 -6.91 -8.88
CA PRO A 5 10.41 -8.34 -8.76
C PRO A 5 9.13 -8.99 -8.26
N ARG A 6 8.65 -10.00 -9.00
CA ARG A 6 7.63 -10.94 -8.54
C ARG A 6 8.25 -11.81 -7.45
N THR A 7 8.33 -11.31 -6.23
CA THR A 7 8.87 -12.11 -5.12
C THR A 7 7.79 -13.01 -4.51
N ASP A 8 8.23 -14.25 -4.35
CA ASP A 8 7.55 -15.47 -3.95
C ASP A 8 6.86 -15.38 -2.56
N ARG A 9 5.79 -16.16 -2.37
CA ARG A 9 4.83 -16.04 -1.25
C ARG A 9 5.37 -16.46 0.12
N LEU A 10 6.60 -16.95 0.26
CA LEU A 10 7.06 -17.52 1.53
C LEU A 10 8.33 -16.90 2.16
N ILE A 11 9.05 -16.00 1.49
CA ILE A 11 10.42 -15.62 1.94
C ILE A 11 10.47 -14.40 2.88
N ASN A 12 9.49 -13.49 2.89
CA ASN A 12 9.66 -12.18 3.56
C ASN A 12 8.86 -11.98 4.87
N ARG A 13 8.66 -13.02 5.67
CA ARG A 13 8.07 -12.87 7.03
C ARG A 13 9.11 -12.46 8.09
N PHE A 14 10.41 -12.42 7.77
CA PHE A 14 11.46 -12.20 8.77
C PHE A 14 12.47 -11.06 8.47
N VAL A 15 12.48 -10.48 7.26
CA VAL A 15 13.43 -9.39 6.96
C VAL A 15 12.81 -8.02 7.29
N MET A 16 13.11 -7.58 8.51
CA MET A 16 13.46 -6.20 8.88
C MET A 16 12.32 -5.23 9.23
N MET A 17 11.90 -5.34 10.49
CA MET A 17 11.42 -4.25 11.33
C MET A 17 12.59 -3.27 11.65
N ASP A 18 12.87 -2.32 10.75
CA ASP A 18 13.45 -0.97 11.08
C ASP A 18 13.41 0.02 9.88
N GLN A 19 12.52 -0.19 8.90
CA GLN A 19 12.44 0.67 7.70
C GLN A 19 11.03 1.20 7.44
N GLY A 20 10.30 1.52 8.50
CA GLY A 20 8.95 2.11 8.43
C GLY A 20 8.89 3.36 7.54
N ARG A 21 9.89 4.24 7.63
CA ARG A 21 9.98 5.46 6.79
C ARG A 21 10.25 5.14 5.31
N LYS A 22 11.18 4.23 5.01
CA LYS A 22 11.63 3.95 3.64
C LYS A 22 10.59 3.17 2.82
N MET A 23 9.84 2.26 3.47
CA MET A 23 8.78 1.49 2.81
C MET A 23 7.51 2.31 2.55
N MET A 24 7.16 3.27 3.44
CA MET A 24 6.07 4.20 3.17
C MET A 24 6.36 5.09 1.95
N GLU A 25 7.57 5.63 1.84
CA GLU A 25 7.94 6.52 0.74
C GLU A 25 7.92 5.80 -0.62
N LEU A 26 8.45 4.57 -0.66
CA LEU A 26 8.35 3.70 -1.83
C LEU A 26 6.89 3.44 -2.20
N SER A 27 6.06 3.10 -1.21
CA SER A 27 4.62 2.85 -1.43
C SER A 27 3.92 4.08 -2.02
N LYS A 28 4.21 5.29 -1.51
CA LYS A 28 3.66 6.54 -2.05
C LYS A 28 4.06 6.77 -3.50
N GLN A 29 5.34 6.58 -3.83
CA GLN A 29 5.82 6.73 -5.22
C GLN A 29 5.19 5.71 -6.17
N VAL A 30 5.03 4.46 -5.72
CA VAL A 30 4.36 3.42 -6.52
C VAL A 30 2.90 3.79 -6.75
N LEU A 31 2.18 4.16 -5.70
CA LEU A 31 0.77 4.54 -5.77
C LEU A 31 0.54 5.74 -6.70
N GLN A 32 1.44 6.73 -6.68
CA GLN A 32 1.42 7.84 -7.65
C GLN A 32 1.68 7.38 -9.08
N LYS A 33 2.58 6.42 -9.29
CA LYS A 33 2.85 5.88 -10.62
C LYS A 33 1.69 5.06 -11.15
N VAL A 34 0.97 4.33 -10.31
CA VAL A 34 -0.15 3.47 -10.72
C VAL A 34 -1.52 4.15 -10.58
N SER A 35 -1.57 5.43 -10.21
CA SER A 35 -2.84 6.15 -9.97
C SER A 35 -3.67 6.37 -11.23
N PHE A 36 -3.11 6.14 -12.43
CA PHE A 36 -3.86 6.17 -13.67
C PHE A 36 -4.78 4.95 -13.85
N ASP A 37 -4.52 3.85 -13.12
CA ASP A 37 -5.20 2.57 -13.33
C ASP A 37 -5.80 2.05 -12.03
N ARG A 38 -7.13 2.13 -11.90
CA ARG A 38 -7.85 1.75 -10.68
C ARG A 38 -7.51 0.33 -10.21
N ARG A 39 -7.45 -0.63 -11.14
CA ARG A 39 -7.16 -2.04 -10.83
C ARG A 39 -5.73 -2.23 -10.32
N LEU A 40 -4.77 -1.53 -10.93
CA LEU A 40 -3.36 -1.60 -10.56
C LEU A 40 -3.12 -0.90 -9.21
N PHE A 41 -3.74 0.26 -9.01
CA PHE A 41 -3.76 0.99 -7.74
C PHE A 41 -4.23 0.12 -6.58
N THR A 42 -5.36 -0.60 -6.72
CA THR A 42 -5.85 -1.52 -5.69
C THR A 42 -4.81 -2.61 -5.36
N LYS A 43 -4.19 -3.21 -6.38
CA LYS A 43 -3.19 -4.28 -6.18
C LYS A 43 -1.96 -3.79 -5.44
N GLU A 44 -1.44 -2.63 -5.82
CA GLU A 44 -0.26 -2.05 -5.16
C GLU A 44 -0.60 -1.51 -3.76
N LEU A 45 -1.79 -0.97 -3.54
CA LEU A 45 -2.26 -0.53 -2.22
C LEU A 45 -2.36 -1.70 -1.23
N ILE A 46 -2.86 -2.85 -1.68
CA ILE A 46 -2.90 -4.08 -0.87
C ILE A 46 -1.49 -4.56 -0.52
N LYS A 47 -0.53 -4.49 -1.46
CA LYS A 47 0.88 -4.83 -1.19
C LYS A 47 1.51 -3.88 -0.18
N ALA A 48 1.37 -2.58 -0.39
CA ALA A 48 1.86 -1.55 0.53
C ALA A 48 1.31 -1.78 1.94
N ARG A 49 0.01 -2.02 2.06
CA ARG A 49 -0.63 -2.35 3.35
C ARG A 49 -0.03 -3.60 4.00
N ARG A 50 0.29 -4.65 3.22
CA ARG A 50 0.89 -5.88 3.73
C ARG A 50 2.35 -5.69 4.20
N TRP A 51 3.06 -4.74 3.61
CA TRP A 51 4.45 -4.41 3.99
C TRP A 51 4.52 -3.48 5.20
N LEU A 52 3.46 -2.74 5.49
CA LEU A 52 3.38 -1.78 6.58
C LEU A 52 2.76 -2.41 7.84
N GLY A 53 3.29 -2.05 9.01
CA GLY A 53 2.71 -2.40 10.31
C GLY A 53 1.38 -1.69 10.55
N GLN A 54 0.61 -2.12 11.56
CA GLN A 54 -0.73 -1.58 11.85
C GLN A 54 -0.74 -0.04 12.03
N HIS A 55 0.30 0.52 12.65
CA HIS A 55 0.45 1.96 12.84
C HIS A 55 0.64 2.68 11.49
N ASP A 56 1.61 2.25 10.69
CA ASP A 56 1.88 2.83 9.37
C ASP A 56 0.73 2.66 8.37
N GLN A 57 -0.08 1.60 8.50
CA GLN A 57 -1.28 1.41 7.69
C GLN A 57 -2.29 2.55 7.90
N LEU A 58 -2.44 3.03 9.14
CA LEU A 58 -3.32 4.17 9.44
C LEU A 58 -2.81 5.44 8.76
N VAL A 59 -1.50 5.68 8.82
CA VAL A 59 -0.84 6.83 8.18
C VAL A 59 -0.95 6.74 6.66
N LEU A 60 -0.73 5.55 6.07
CA LEU A 60 -0.87 5.33 4.63
C LEU A 60 -2.32 5.57 4.18
N LYS A 61 -3.31 5.11 4.95
CA LYS A 61 -4.73 5.35 4.68
C LYS A 61 -5.04 6.83 4.65
N ALA A 62 -4.63 7.59 5.67
CA ALA A 62 -4.85 9.03 5.73
C ALA A 62 -4.23 9.75 4.52
N TRP A 63 -3.00 9.40 4.16
CA TRP A 63 -2.31 9.98 3.01
C TRP A 63 -2.99 9.61 1.67
N CYS A 64 -3.44 8.36 1.51
CA CYS A 64 -4.17 7.94 0.31
C CYS A 64 -5.49 8.69 0.17
N LEU A 65 -6.22 8.90 1.27
CA LEU A 65 -7.46 9.67 1.26
C LEU A 65 -7.20 11.16 0.96
N ALA A 66 -6.12 11.74 1.49
CA ALA A 66 -5.76 13.13 1.20
C ALA A 66 -5.35 13.33 -0.26
N THR A 67 -4.56 12.41 -0.82
CA THR A 67 -4.01 12.53 -2.19
C THR A 67 -5.01 12.07 -3.26
N PHE A 68 -5.66 10.93 -3.02
CA PHE A 68 -6.48 10.21 -4.01
C PHE A 68 -7.95 10.09 -3.61
N GLY A 69 -8.37 10.64 -2.48
CA GLY A 69 -9.76 10.55 -2.01
C GLY A 69 -10.78 11.15 -2.97
N HIS A 70 -10.38 12.05 -3.87
CA HIS A 70 -11.29 12.58 -4.89
C HIS A 70 -11.63 11.56 -6.00
N MET A 71 -10.75 10.58 -6.28
CA MET A 71 -10.96 9.57 -7.33
C MET A 71 -11.20 8.16 -6.78
N TYR A 72 -10.50 7.78 -5.71
CA TYR A 72 -10.37 6.40 -5.26
C TYR A 72 -10.79 6.19 -3.81
N LYS A 73 -11.60 7.10 -3.24
CA LYS A 73 -12.10 6.97 -1.86
C LYS A 73 -12.73 5.61 -1.59
N ASP A 74 -13.60 5.12 -2.46
CA ASP A 74 -14.26 3.82 -2.30
C ASP A 74 -13.26 2.67 -2.27
N VAL A 75 -12.26 2.69 -3.15
CA VAL A 75 -11.21 1.66 -3.23
C VAL A 75 -10.35 1.66 -1.98
N ILE A 76 -9.93 2.85 -1.52
CA ILE A 76 -9.12 3.00 -0.32
C ILE A 76 -9.92 2.49 0.88
N LEU A 77 -11.16 2.92 1.03
CA LEU A 77 -12.02 2.47 2.12
C LEU A 77 -12.22 0.95 2.07
N GLU A 78 -12.46 0.35 0.90
CA GLU A 78 -12.63 -1.09 0.75
C GLU A 78 -11.39 -1.88 1.20
N VAL A 79 -10.20 -1.49 0.71
CA VAL A 79 -8.93 -2.15 1.03
C VAL A 79 -8.60 -2.08 2.53
N PHE A 80 -8.91 -0.95 3.18
CA PHE A 80 -8.67 -0.77 4.62
C PHE A 80 -9.83 -1.28 5.50
N LYS A 81 -11.06 -1.39 4.98
CA LYS A 81 -12.24 -1.89 5.71
C LYS A 81 -12.24 -3.42 5.83
N THR A 82 -11.73 -4.12 4.83
CA THR A 82 -11.69 -5.60 4.80
C THR A 82 -10.86 -6.24 5.93
N THR A 83 -10.02 -5.47 6.61
CA THR A 83 -9.15 -5.96 7.70
C THR A 83 -9.58 -5.49 9.09
N LEU A 84 -10.58 -4.62 9.19
CA LEU A 84 -11.22 -4.27 10.46
C LEU A 84 -12.23 -5.35 10.94
N ARG A 85 -12.34 -6.47 10.23
CA ARG A 85 -13.12 -7.64 10.62
C ARG A 85 -12.15 -8.80 10.92
N SER A 86 -11.81 -8.92 12.20
CA SER A 86 -11.19 -10.08 12.89
C SER A 86 -9.79 -10.52 12.50
#